data_AF-A0A2S8VAV2-F1
#
_entry.id   AF-A0A2S8VAV2-F1
#
_cell.length_a   1.000
_cell.length_b   1.000
_cell.length_c   1.000
_cell.angle_alpha   90.00
_cell.angle_beta   90.00
_cell.angle_gamma   90.00
#
_symmetry.space_group_name_H-M   'P 1'
#
loop_
_entity.id
_entity.type
_entity.pdbx_description
1 polymer ?
#
loop_
_entity_poly.entity_id
_entity_poly.type
_entity_poly.pdbx_seq_one_letter_code
_entity_poly.pdbx_strand_id
1 'polypeptide(L)'
;MRLYQPDEEILNGSWRPHYKRDLATIARSGLDHFLVHVVVAGSIHGDFDKRDVVAGPGEICFIDLARPYQCQVDAGERLVMAIPRASIGKILGAHDIHGLVLDARKPMTSLLKDYLCGFHAVSGLLSASEDVTALEAQCLIFSLACLT
;
A
#
# COMPACT_ATOMS: atom_id res chain seq x y z
N MET A 1 6.99 -9.84 -3.55
CA MET A 1 6.96 -8.70 -2.61
C MET A 1 8.40 -8.31 -2.31
N ARG A 2 8.83 -7.10 -2.66
CA ARG A 2 10.22 -6.64 -2.51
C ARG A 2 10.23 -5.46 -1.55
N LEU A 3 11.02 -5.52 -0.49
CA LEU A 3 11.33 -4.32 0.30
C LEU A 3 12.09 -3.36 -0.62
N TYR A 4 11.56 -2.15 -0.78
CA TYR A 4 12.31 -1.09 -1.45
C TYR A 4 13.43 -0.66 -0.51
N GLN A 5 14.68 -0.96 -0.87
CA GLN A 5 15.86 -0.41 -0.21
C GLN A 5 16.21 0.91 -0.92
N PRO A 6 16.18 2.06 -0.23
CA PRO A 6 16.52 3.33 -0.84
C PRO A 6 18.03 3.47 -1.10
N ASP A 7 18.39 4.24 -2.12
CA ASP A 7 19.77 4.67 -2.37
C ASP A 7 20.30 5.59 -1.23
N GLU A 8 21.61 5.68 -1.01
CA GLU A 8 22.21 6.49 0.08
C GLU A 8 21.83 7.99 0.02
N GLU A 9 21.61 8.52 -1.18
CA GLU A 9 21.15 9.90 -1.40
C GLU A 9 19.69 10.12 -0.96
N ILE A 10 18.89 9.06 -0.89
CA ILE A 10 17.57 9.11 -0.26
C ILE A 10 17.77 9.13 1.26
N LEU A 11 18.60 8.24 1.79
CA LEU A 11 18.81 8.09 3.24
C LEU A 11 19.34 9.36 3.92
N ASN A 12 20.13 10.18 3.22
CA ASN A 12 20.64 11.45 3.73
C ASN A 12 19.61 12.61 3.67
N GLY A 13 18.40 12.36 3.14
CA GLY A 13 17.30 13.33 3.04
C GLY A 13 17.45 14.39 1.94
N SER A 14 18.50 14.33 1.12
CA SER A 14 18.77 15.30 0.06
C SER A 14 17.91 15.08 -1.20
N TRP A 15 17.46 13.84 -1.43
CA TRP A 15 16.61 13.50 -2.56
C TRP A 15 15.29 12.85 -2.11
N ARG A 16 14.17 13.44 -2.54
CA ARG A 16 12.82 12.93 -2.33
C ARG A 16 12.26 12.52 -3.68
N PRO A 17 12.09 11.22 -3.96
CA PRO A 17 11.53 10.79 -5.24
C PRO A 17 10.12 11.36 -5.45
N HIS A 18 9.90 11.96 -6.62
CA HIS A 18 8.59 12.35 -7.12
C HIS A 18 8.09 11.28 -8.09
N TYR A 19 6.92 10.71 -7.78
CA TYR A 19 6.22 9.79 -8.67
C TYR A 19 5.03 10.48 -9.29
N LYS A 20 4.85 10.29 -10.60
CA LYS A 20 3.68 10.76 -11.33
C LYS A 20 3.12 9.60 -12.15
N ARG A 21 1.82 9.38 -12.02
CA ARG A 21 1.05 8.45 -12.83
C ARG A 21 -0.06 9.21 -13.50
N ASP A 22 0.13 9.52 -14.78
CA ASP A 22 -0.87 10.20 -15.61
C ASP A 22 -1.60 9.22 -16.53
N LEU A 23 -2.62 9.71 -17.24
CA LEU A 23 -3.43 8.90 -18.16
C LEU A 23 -2.58 8.20 -19.23
N ALA A 24 -1.51 8.85 -19.71
CA ALA A 24 -0.61 8.26 -20.69
C ALA A 24 0.18 7.09 -20.09
N THR A 25 0.67 7.22 -18.86
CA THR A 25 1.37 6.15 -18.14
C THR A 25 0.45 4.99 -17.82
N ILE A 26 -0.79 5.27 -17.41
CA ILE A 26 -1.82 4.25 -17.15
C ILE A 26 -2.06 3.43 -18.42
N ALA A 27 -2.39 4.09 -19.53
CA ALA A 27 -2.68 3.44 -20.81
C ALA A 27 -1.53 2.57 -21.33
N ARG A 28 -0.28 3.01 -21.17
CA ARG A 28 0.89 2.22 -21.60
C ARG A 28 1.22 1.03 -20.69
N SER A 29 0.93 1.13 -19.39
CA SER A 29 1.39 0.14 -18.42
C SER A 29 0.52 -1.12 -18.34
N GLY A 30 -0.78 -1.01 -18.64
CA GLY A 30 -1.73 -2.12 -18.50
C GLY A 30 -1.91 -2.64 -17.07
N LEU A 31 -1.43 -1.92 -16.04
CA LEU A 31 -1.50 -2.37 -14.66
C LEU A 31 -2.88 -2.10 -14.04
N ASP A 32 -3.60 -3.17 -13.70
CA ASP A 32 -4.90 -3.12 -13.00
C ASP A 32 -4.81 -3.68 -11.57
N HIS A 33 -4.02 -3.00 -10.73
CA HIS A 33 -3.76 -3.40 -9.34
C HIS A 33 -3.90 -2.20 -8.41
N PHE A 34 -4.18 -2.47 -7.14
CA PHE A 34 -3.87 -1.55 -6.06
C PHE A 34 -2.44 -1.82 -5.57
N LEU A 35 -1.70 -0.77 -5.26
CA LEU A 35 -0.60 -0.87 -4.32
C LEU A 35 -1.12 -0.59 -2.91
N VAL A 36 -0.74 -1.44 -1.97
CA VAL A 36 -0.94 -1.21 -0.54
C VAL A 36 0.43 -0.94 0.08
N HIS A 37 0.60 0.28 0.57
CA HIS A 37 1.83 0.75 1.19
C HIS A 37 1.66 0.76 2.70
N VAL A 38 2.42 -0.08 3.40
CA VAL A 38 2.60 0.02 4.84
C VAL A 38 3.84 0.86 5.11
N VAL A 39 3.66 2.03 5.71
CA VAL A 39 4.78 2.93 5.99
C VAL A 39 5.41 2.52 7.31
N VAL A 40 6.65 2.01 7.28
CA VAL A 40 7.40 1.61 8.48
C VAL A 40 8.24 2.79 8.99
N ALA A 41 8.87 3.53 8.07
CA ALA A 41 9.57 4.77 8.33
C ALA A 41 9.46 5.72 7.12
N GLY A 42 9.66 7.02 7.35
CA GLY A 42 9.42 8.05 6.33
C GLY A 42 7.93 8.31 6.12
N SER A 43 7.56 8.78 4.94
CA SER A 43 6.20 9.21 4.64
C SER A 43 5.91 9.32 3.14
N ILE A 44 4.63 9.42 2.79
CA ILE A 44 4.11 9.63 1.43
C ILE A 44 3.20 10.85 1.48
N HIS A 45 3.36 11.80 0.56
CA HIS A 45 2.51 12.97 0.46
C HIS A 45 2.14 13.24 -0.99
N GLY A 46 0.88 13.54 -1.30
CA GLY A 46 0.51 13.88 -2.68
C GLY A 46 -0.99 13.90 -2.98
N ASP A 47 -1.30 14.15 -4.25
CA ASP A 47 -2.66 14.12 -4.79
C ASP A 47 -2.95 12.77 -5.44
N PHE A 48 -4.03 12.13 -5.01
CA PHE A 48 -4.50 10.83 -5.46
C PHE A 48 -5.90 11.01 -6.06
N ASP A 49 -5.95 11.71 -7.19
CA ASP A 49 -7.17 12.08 -7.91
C ASP A 49 -8.09 12.96 -7.05
N LYS A 50 -7.60 14.16 -6.69
CA LYS A 50 -8.26 15.18 -5.86
C LYS A 50 -8.38 14.84 -4.37
N ARG A 51 -7.73 13.75 -3.94
CA ARG A 51 -7.56 13.41 -2.52
C ARG A 51 -6.13 13.76 -2.12
N ASP A 52 -5.99 14.77 -1.26
CA ASP A 52 -4.71 15.07 -0.61
C ASP A 52 -4.42 13.99 0.44
N VAL A 53 -3.25 13.39 0.32
CA VAL A 53 -2.84 12.21 1.08
C VAL A 53 -1.57 12.52 1.81
N VAL A 54 -1.56 12.19 3.10
CA VAL A 54 -0.36 12.12 3.94
C VAL A 54 -0.40 10.79 4.67
N ALA A 55 0.62 9.96 4.49
CA ALA A 55 0.77 8.70 5.20
C ALA A 55 2.16 8.63 5.84
N GLY A 56 2.22 8.56 7.16
CA GLY A 56 3.44 8.45 7.97
C GLY A 56 3.60 7.07 8.63
N PRO A 57 4.60 6.91 9.51
CA PRO A 57 4.91 5.62 10.13
C PRO A 57 3.71 4.99 10.85
N GLY A 58 3.48 3.70 10.58
CA GLY A 58 2.37 2.92 11.11
C GLY A 58 1.08 3.02 10.28
N GLU A 59 0.99 3.97 9.35
CA GLU A 59 -0.17 4.15 8.49
C GLU A 59 -0.10 3.31 7.22
N ILE A 60 -1.27 3.04 6.64
CA ILE A 60 -1.41 2.22 5.43
C ILE A 60 -2.11 3.04 4.36
N CYS A 61 -1.47 3.20 3.20
CA CYS A 61 -2.02 3.95 2.07
C CYS A 61 -2.37 3.02 0.89
N PHE A 62 -3.53 3.25 0.28
CA PHE A 62 -4.02 2.50 -0.88
C PHE A 62 -3.92 3.33 -2.16
N ILE A 63 -3.26 2.78 -3.17
CA ILE A 63 -2.98 3.48 -4.44
C ILE A 63 -3.52 2.65 -5.59
N ASP A 64 -4.51 3.17 -6.30
CA ASP A 64 -5.09 2.53 -7.46
C ASP A 64 -4.21 2.82 -8.70
N LEU A 65 -3.61 1.78 -9.30
CA LEU A 65 -2.76 1.93 -10.48
C LEU A 65 -3.53 2.14 -11.79
N ALA A 66 -4.86 2.10 -11.81
CA ALA A 66 -5.61 2.58 -12.98
C ALA A 66 -6.13 4.02 -12.81
N ARG A 67 -5.74 4.72 -11.74
CA ARG A 67 -6.10 6.12 -11.51
C ARG A 67 -4.88 7.03 -11.44
N PRO A 68 -5.03 8.33 -11.79
CA PRO A 68 -3.93 9.26 -11.71
C PRO A 68 -3.51 9.53 -10.27
N TYR A 69 -2.21 9.67 -10.04
CA TYR A 69 -1.70 10.24 -8.78
C TYR A 69 -0.36 10.95 -9.02
N GLN A 70 -0.03 11.88 -8.13
CA GLN A 70 1.28 12.48 -8.02
C GLN A 70 1.67 12.54 -6.56
N CYS A 71 2.81 11.95 -6.20
CA CYS A 71 3.28 11.95 -4.81
C CYS A 71 4.78 12.15 -4.69
N GLN A 72 5.16 12.63 -3.52
CA GLN A 72 6.50 12.67 -2.98
C GLN A 72 6.64 11.59 -1.92
N VAL A 73 7.78 10.93 -1.89
CA VAL A 73 8.07 9.91 -0.90
C VAL A 73 9.33 10.29 -0.16
N ASP A 74 9.22 10.42 1.15
CA ASP A 74 10.36 10.71 2.01
C ASP A 74 11.20 9.45 2.20
N ALA A 75 12.48 9.66 2.55
CA ALA A 75 13.39 8.57 2.88
C ALA A 75 12.83 7.70 4.00
N GLY A 76 12.92 6.39 3.84
CA GLY A 76 12.44 5.45 4.86
C GLY A 76 12.15 4.06 4.32
N GLU A 77 11.50 3.28 5.18
CA GLU A 77 11.18 1.88 4.95
C GLU A 77 9.67 1.70 4.73
N ARG A 78 9.33 0.86 3.76
CA ARG A 78 7.93 0.56 3.44
C ARG A 78 7.79 -0.84 2.87
N LEU A 79 6.73 -1.51 3.31
CA LEU A 79 6.25 -2.73 2.67
C LEU A 79 5.25 -2.34 1.58
N VAL A 80 5.44 -2.87 0.38
CA VAL A 80 4.55 -2.62 -0.77
C VAL A 80 4.04 -3.94 -1.31
N MET A 81 2.73 -4.05 -1.42
CA MET A 81 2.05 -5.18 -2.05
C MET A 81 1.25 -4.70 -3.25
N ALA A 82 1.31 -5.45 -4.35
CA ALA A 82 0.40 -5.28 -5.47
C ALA A 82 -0.74 -6.29 -5.32
N ILE A 83 -1.97 -5.79 -5.23
CA ILE A 83 -3.18 -6.61 -5.11
C ILE A 83 -4.04 -6.38 -6.35
N PRO A 84 -4.47 -7.43 -7.08
CA PRO A 84 -5.36 -7.26 -8.22
C PRO A 84 -6.63 -6.48 -7.84
N ARG A 85 -7.06 -5.52 -8.66
CA ARG A 85 -8.26 -4.71 -8.39
C ARG A 85 -9.49 -5.58 -8.08
N ALA A 86 -9.67 -6.66 -8.83
CA ALA A 86 -10.79 -7.58 -8.64
C ALA A 86 -10.83 -8.21 -7.25
N SER A 87 -9.68 -8.46 -6.61
CA SER A 87 -9.62 -9.00 -5.25
C SER A 87 -10.10 -7.98 -4.23
N ILE A 88 -9.66 -6.72 -4.36
CA ILE A 88 -10.14 -5.62 -3.50
C ILE A 88 -11.64 -5.41 -3.68
N GLY A 89 -12.14 -5.40 -4.92
CA GLY A 89 -13.57 -5.21 -5.20
C GLY A 89 -14.45 -6.30 -4.59
N LYS A 90 -13.95 -7.54 -4.44
CA LYS A 90 -14.67 -8.61 -3.72
C LYS A 90 -14.76 -8.35 -2.22
N ILE A 91 -13.76 -7.69 -1.63
CA ILE A 91 -13.62 -7.48 -0.18
C ILE A 91 -14.32 -6.20 0.28
N LEU A 92 -14.22 -5.14 -0.53
CA LEU A 92 -14.64 -3.78 -0.20
C LEU A 92 -15.78 -3.27 -1.08
N GLY A 93 -16.30 -4.09 -2.00
CA GLY A 93 -17.39 -3.68 -2.89
C GLY A 93 -17.04 -2.44 -3.71
N ALA A 94 -17.92 -1.45 -3.68
CA ALA A 94 -17.81 -0.20 -4.44
C ALA A 94 -17.13 0.96 -3.65
N HIS A 95 -16.51 0.68 -2.50
CA HIS A 95 -15.85 1.73 -1.72
C HIS A 95 -14.64 2.32 -2.46
N ASP A 96 -14.62 3.64 -2.61
CA ASP A 96 -13.48 4.34 -3.21
C ASP A 96 -12.34 4.51 -2.22
N ILE A 97 -11.42 3.55 -2.28
CA ILE A 97 -10.22 3.51 -1.45
C ILE A 97 -8.98 4.13 -2.10
N HIS A 98 -9.07 4.71 -3.31
CA HIS A 98 -7.90 5.36 -3.89
C HIS A 98 -7.48 6.57 -3.02
N GLY A 99 -6.23 6.58 -2.56
CA GLY A 99 -5.73 7.59 -1.62
C GLY A 99 -6.32 7.46 -0.21
N LEU A 100 -6.97 6.34 0.13
CA LEU A 100 -7.35 6.08 1.52
C LEU A 100 -6.08 5.85 2.35
N VAL A 101 -6.01 6.52 3.51
CA VAL A 101 -4.99 6.28 4.53
C VAL A 101 -5.67 5.73 5.78
N LEU A 102 -5.20 4.58 6.26
CA LEU A 102 -5.61 4.03 7.54
C LEU A 102 -4.72 4.63 8.63
N ASP A 103 -5.38 5.29 9.58
CA ASP A 103 -4.75 5.98 10.70
C ASP A 103 -4.12 4.98 11.69
N ALA A 104 -2.84 5.18 12.01
CA ALA A 104 -2.07 4.33 12.90
C ALA A 104 -2.63 4.26 14.33
N ARG A 105 -3.45 5.24 14.73
CA ARG A 105 -4.11 5.29 16.05
C ARG A 105 -5.28 4.30 16.15
N LYS A 106 -5.80 3.78 15.03
CA LYS A 106 -6.87 2.79 15.02
C LYS A 106 -6.29 1.39 15.30
N PRO A 107 -6.82 0.63 16.27
CA PRO A 107 -6.32 -0.72 16.59
C PRO A 107 -6.31 -1.68 15.39
N MET A 108 -7.34 -1.59 14.53
CA MET A 108 -7.42 -2.42 13.31
C MET A 108 -6.33 -2.09 12.29
N THR A 109 -5.86 -0.84 12.22
CA THR A 109 -4.72 -0.47 11.39
C THR A 109 -3.45 -1.14 11.88
N SER A 110 -3.19 -1.12 13.20
CA SER A 110 -2.00 -1.79 13.75
C SER A 110 -2.07 -3.29 13.54
N LEU A 111 -3.22 -3.92 13.78
CA LEU A 111 -3.40 -5.35 13.56
C LEU A 111 -3.14 -5.73 12.09
N LEU A 112 -3.69 -4.97 11.14
CA LEU A 112 -3.43 -5.17 9.72
C LEU A 112 -1.95 -4.99 9.38
N LYS A 113 -1.33 -3.92 9.86
CA LYS A 113 0.11 -3.64 9.67
C LYS A 113 0.96 -4.82 10.16
N ASP A 114 0.74 -5.27 11.39
CA ASP A 114 1.50 -6.35 12.01
C ASP A 114 1.29 -7.68 11.27
N TYR A 115 0.04 -7.97 10.85
CA TYR A 115 -0.28 -9.12 10.01
C TYR A 115 0.48 -9.08 8.68
N LEU A 116 0.45 -7.95 7.96
CA LEU A 116 1.08 -7.81 6.65
C LEU A 116 2.61 -7.93 6.74
N CYS A 117 3.22 -7.33 7.75
CA CYS A 117 4.66 -7.46 8.00
C CYS A 117 5.04 -8.89 8.39
N GLY A 118 4.27 -9.54 9.27
CA GLY A 118 4.48 -10.94 9.66
C GLY A 118 4.32 -11.90 8.49
N PHE A 119 3.26 -11.73 7.69
CA PHE A 119 3.02 -12.51 6.48
C PHE A 119 4.18 -12.36 5.49
N HIS A 120 4.66 -11.14 5.27
CA HIS A 120 5.83 -10.91 4.41
C HIS A 120 7.08 -11.65 4.88
N ALA A 121 7.34 -11.67 6.19
CA ALA A 121 8.52 -12.31 6.75
C ALA A 121 8.55 -13.83 6.52
N VAL A 122 7.39 -14.46 6.39
CA VAL A 122 7.27 -15.92 6.25
C VAL A 122 6.80 -16.40 4.88
N SER A 123 6.35 -15.50 3.99
CA SER A 123 5.67 -15.89 2.73
C SER A 123 6.48 -16.82 1.83
N GLY A 124 7.81 -16.73 1.86
CA GLY A 124 8.70 -17.62 1.09
C GLY A 124 8.88 -19.02 1.68
N LEU A 125 8.34 -19.26 2.87
CA LEU A 125 8.46 -20.51 3.63
C LEU A 125 7.14 -21.27 3.73
N LEU A 126 6.02 -20.64 3.35
CA LEU A 126 4.68 -21.23 3.44
C LEU A 126 4.47 -22.28 2.35
N SER A 127 3.78 -23.36 2.71
CA SER A 127 3.18 -24.26 1.73
C SER A 127 2.03 -23.56 0.99
N ALA A 128 1.62 -24.11 -0.16
CA ALA A 128 0.52 -23.56 -0.94
C ALA A 128 -0.80 -23.45 -0.15
N SER A 129 -1.10 -24.42 0.74
CA SER A 129 -2.31 -24.37 1.57
C SER A 129 -2.24 -23.32 2.67
N GLU A 130 -1.06 -23.10 3.26
CA GLU A 130 -0.86 -22.05 4.26
C GLU A 130 -0.94 -20.67 3.63
N ASP A 131 -0.39 -20.51 2.41
CA ASP A 131 -0.46 -19.27 1.65
C ASP A 131 -1.90 -18.87 1.30
N VAL A 132 -2.73 -19.84 0.89
CA VAL A 132 -4.18 -19.63 0.66
C VAL A 132 -4.87 -19.19 1.95
N THR A 133 -4.61 -19.88 3.06
CA THR A 133 -5.23 -19.57 4.36
C THR A 133 -4.83 -18.17 4.85
N ALA A 134 -3.56 -17.81 4.67
CA ALA A 134 -3.07 -16.47 4.99
C ALA A 134 -3.77 -15.42 4.13
N LEU A 135 -3.87 -15.63 2.82
CA LEU A 135 -4.56 -14.70 1.93
C LEU A 135 -6.03 -14.47 2.33
N GLU A 136 -6.74 -15.52 2.77
CA GLU A 136 -8.11 -15.38 3.30
C GLU A 136 -8.16 -14.53 4.57
N ALA A 137 -7.28 -14.79 5.53
CA ALA A 137 -7.17 -13.98 6.76
C ALA A 137 -6.85 -12.51 6.44
N GLN A 138 -5.93 -12.26 5.50
CA GLN A 138 -5.60 -10.93 5.01
C GLN A 138 -6.83 -10.20 4.48
N CYS A 139 -7.67 -10.88 3.68
CA CYS A 139 -8.88 -10.30 3.11
C CYS A 139 -9.89 -9.88 4.19
N LEU A 140 -10.10 -10.70 5.22
CA LEU A 140 -11.00 -10.37 6.34
C LEU A 140 -10.50 -9.14 7.11
N ILE A 141 -9.20 -9.10 7.44
CA ILE A 141 -8.61 -8.00 8.20
C ILE A 141 -8.67 -6.71 7.37
N PHE A 142 -8.41 -6.77 6.05
CA PHE A 142 -8.55 -5.63 5.15
C PHE A 142 -9.97 -5.06 5.17
N SER A 143 -10.99 -5.90 5.06
CA SER A 143 -12.39 -5.47 5.07
C SER A 143 -12.72 -4.69 6.34
N LEU A 144 -12.37 -5.25 7.50
CA LEU A 144 -12.62 -4.61 8.79
C LEU A 144 -11.86 -3.29 8.97
N ALA A 145 -10.59 -3.26 8.57
CA ALA A 145 -9.76 -2.06 8.71
C ALA A 145 -10.19 -0.91 7.80
N CYS A 146 -10.72 -1.20 6.61
CA CYS A 146 -11.16 -0.16 5.66
C CYS A 146 -12.57 0.36 5.92
N LEU A 147 -13.40 -0.37 6.66
CA LEU A 147 -14.79 -0.01 6.96
C LEU A 147 -14.99 0.65 8.34
N THR A 148 -13.91 0.83 9.11
CA THR A 148 -13.91 1.42 10.45
C THR A 148 -13.16 2.74 10.48
#